data_AF-A0A0N4TH26-F1
#
_entry.id   AF-A0A0N4TH26-F1
#
_cell.length_a   1.000
_cell.length_b   1.000
_cell.length_c   1.000
_cell.angle_alpha   90.00
_cell.angle_beta   90.00
_cell.angle_gamma   90.00
#
_symmetry.space_group_name_H-M   'P 1'
#
loop_
_entity.id
_entity.type
_entity.pdbx_description
1 polymer ?
#
loop_
_entity_poly.entity_id
_entity_poly.type
_entity_poly.pdbx_seq_one_letter_code
_entity_poly.pdbx_strand_id
1 'polypeptide(L)'
;MTGKARGPGLFFILPCIDSYRKVDLRVVSFDVPPQEILSRDSVTVAVDAVIYFRISNATVSVTNVEDAGHSTKLLAQTTLRNILGTKTLAEMLSDREAISMQMQVS
;
A
#
# COMPACT_ATOMS: atom_id res chain seq x y z
N MET A 1 2.02 21.59 18.69
CA MET A 1 3.35 21.96 18.16
C MET A 1 3.66 21.05 16.99
N THR A 2 3.62 21.57 15.78
CA THR A 2 3.72 20.78 14.54
C THR A 2 5.18 20.40 14.29
N GLY A 3 5.61 19.26 14.84
CA GLY A 3 6.94 18.71 14.62
C GLY A 3 7.08 18.26 13.16
N LYS A 4 7.82 19.03 12.36
CA LYS A 4 8.25 18.60 11.02
C LYS A 4 9.13 17.36 11.15
N ALA A 5 9.02 16.42 10.19
CA ALA A 5 9.95 15.30 10.08
C ALA A 5 11.40 15.78 10.16
N ARG A 6 12.15 15.26 11.12
CA ARG A 6 13.58 15.56 11.29
C ARG A 6 14.39 14.47 10.61
N GLY A 7 15.33 14.87 9.75
CA GLY A 7 16.32 13.95 9.18
C GLY A 7 17.26 13.41 10.28
N PRO A 8 18.06 12.36 10.00
CA PRO A 8 18.89 11.70 11.00
C PRO A 8 19.80 12.68 11.76
N GLY A 9 19.85 12.59 13.09
CA GLY A 9 20.60 13.50 13.96
C GLY A 9 20.39 13.23 15.44
N LEU A 10 21.08 13.98 16.29
CA LEU A 10 20.88 13.95 17.75
C LEU A 10 19.71 14.89 18.10
N PHE A 11 18.71 14.37 18.79
CA PHE A 11 17.56 15.15 19.26
C PHE A 11 17.41 14.97 20.76
N PHE A 12 17.25 16.08 21.48
CA PHE A 12 16.84 16.06 22.87
C PHE A 12 15.33 15.81 22.94
N ILE A 13 14.94 14.73 23.62
CA ILE A 13 13.55 14.33 23.85
C ILE A 13 13.32 14.43 25.36
N LEU A 14 12.44 15.33 25.78
CA LEU A 14 12.10 15.46 27.20
C LEU A 14 11.21 14.29 27.64
N PRO A 15 11.63 13.49 28.64
CA PRO A 15 10.75 12.46 29.19
C PRO A 15 9.48 13.14 29.75
N CYS A 16 8.31 12.58 29.42
CA CYS A 16 6.96 13.02 29.80
C CYS A 16 6.27 14.11 28.96
N ILE A 17 6.96 14.85 28.09
CA ILE A 17 6.33 15.91 27.25
C ILE A 17 6.39 15.53 25.77
N ASP A 18 7.51 14.98 25.33
CA ASP A 18 7.75 14.70 23.92
C ASP A 18 7.44 13.23 23.58
N SER A 19 6.65 13.03 22.52
CA SER A 19 6.45 11.72 21.88
C SER A 19 7.09 11.75 20.50
N TYR A 20 7.85 10.69 20.18
CA TYR A 20 8.47 10.53 18.86
C TYR A 20 8.01 9.21 18.24
N ARG A 21 7.84 9.21 16.92
CA ARG A 21 7.53 8.01 16.14
C ARG A 21 8.59 7.84 15.07
N LYS A 22 9.32 6.73 15.12
CA LYS A 22 10.30 6.37 14.10
C LYS A 22 9.56 5.83 12.89
N VAL A 23 9.80 6.43 11.72
CA VAL A 23 9.20 6.02 10.44
C VAL A 23 10.31 5.52 9.52
N ASP A 24 10.12 4.35 8.92
CA ASP A 24 11.02 3.84 7.89
C ASP A 24 10.62 4.42 6.53
N LEU A 25 11.60 4.97 5.80
CA LEU A 25 11.41 5.57 4.48
C LEU A 25 11.86 4.63 3.35
N ARG A 26 12.38 3.45 3.70
CA ARG A 26 12.82 2.45 2.71
C ARG A 26 11.62 1.80 2.02
N VAL A 27 11.88 1.21 0.85
CA VAL A 27 10.90 0.37 0.17
C VAL A 27 10.67 -0.87 1.01
N VAL A 28 9.41 -1.12 1.33
CA VAL A 28 8.96 -2.33 2.02
C VAL A 28 7.97 -3.06 1.13
N SER A 29 8.01 -4.39 1.19
CA SER A 29 7.08 -5.26 0.49
C SER A 29 6.12 -5.91 1.46
N PHE A 30 4.88 -6.09 1.04
CA PHE A 30 3.93 -6.94 1.76
C PHE A 30 3.12 -7.79 0.80
N ASP A 31 2.75 -8.97 1.28
CA ASP A 31 1.93 -9.91 0.54
C ASP A 31 0.45 -9.62 0.77
N VAL A 32 -0.30 -9.59 -0.33
CA VAL A 32 -1.76 -9.55 -0.33
C VAL A 32 -2.24 -11.00 -0.21
N PRO A 33 -3.06 -11.34 0.80
CA PRO A 33 -3.60 -12.69 0.92
C PRO A 33 -4.40 -13.04 -0.35
N PRO A 34 -4.41 -14.33 -0.76
CA PRO A 34 -5.14 -14.77 -1.94
C PRO A 34 -6.61 -14.33 -1.89
N GLN A 35 -7.08 -13.74 -2.98
CA GLN A 35 -8.47 -13.33 -3.11
C GLN A 35 -9.17 -14.15 -4.17
N GLU A 36 -10.33 -14.71 -3.83
CA GLU A 36 -11.26 -15.25 -4.81
C GLU A 36 -12.14 -14.12 -5.36
N ILE A 37 -12.16 -14.03 -6.68
CA ILE A 37 -12.87 -13.00 -7.44
C ILE A 37 -13.56 -13.61 -8.65
N LEU A 38 -14.72 -13.03 -8.99
CA LEU A 38 -15.42 -13.35 -10.23
C LEU A 38 -14.97 -12.37 -11.31
N SER A 39 -14.42 -12.90 -12.40
CA SER A 39 -14.03 -12.11 -13.57
C SER A 39 -15.25 -11.69 -14.40
N ARG A 40 -15.04 -10.79 -15.38
CA ARG A 40 -16.11 -10.30 -16.28
C ARG A 40 -16.82 -11.40 -17.06
N ASP A 41 -16.10 -12.47 -17.37
CA ASP A 41 -16.57 -13.67 -18.07
C ASP A 41 -17.11 -14.75 -17.12
N SER A 42 -17.41 -14.41 -15.87
CA SER A 42 -18.00 -15.30 -14.86
C SER A 42 -17.11 -16.51 -14.50
N VAL A 43 -15.80 -16.36 -14.62
CA VAL A 43 -14.83 -17.35 -14.15
C VAL A 43 -14.38 -16.97 -12.74
N THR A 44 -14.34 -17.96 -11.85
CA THR A 44 -13.77 -17.75 -10.50
C THR A 44 -12.26 -17.90 -10.59
N VAL A 45 -11.53 -16.86 -10.18
CA VAL A 45 -10.07 -16.82 -10.20
C VAL A 45 -9.57 -16.52 -8.79
N ALA A 46 -8.53 -17.25 -8.36
CA ALA A 46 -7.79 -16.95 -7.15
C ALA A 46 -6.48 -16.26 -7.53
N VAL A 47 -6.25 -15.06 -7.01
CA VAL A 47 -5.05 -14.25 -7.34
C VAL A 47 -4.32 -13.83 -6.08
N ASP A 48 -3.00 -13.97 -6.10
CA ASP A 48 -2.05 -13.44 -5.13
C ASP A 48 -1.25 -12.28 -5.73
N ALA A 49 -0.79 -11.36 -4.88
CA ALA A 49 0.00 -10.21 -5.32
C ALA A 49 0.96 -9.72 -4.23
N VAL A 50 2.10 -9.16 -4.67
CA VAL A 50 3.10 -8.53 -3.81
C VAL A 50 3.16 -7.05 -4.13
N ILE A 51 3.12 -6.21 -3.10
CA ILE A 51 3.10 -4.76 -3.26
C ILE A 51 4.35 -4.16 -2.67
N TYR A 52 4.98 -3.29 -3.44
CA TYR A 52 6.15 -2.53 -3.03
C TYR A 52 5.74 -1.08 -2.82
N PHE A 53 5.94 -0.56 -1.61
CA PHE A 53 5.64 0.83 -1.31
C PHE A 53 6.75 1.47 -0.47
N ARG A 54 6.83 2.79 -0.52
CA ARG A 54 7.70 3.59 0.36
C ARG A 54 6.97 4.83 0.83
N ILE A 55 7.24 5.25 2.05
CA ILE A 55 6.70 6.50 2.58
C ILE A 55 7.48 7.67 1.96
N SER A 56 6.78 8.56 1.25
CA SER A 56 7.38 9.76 0.66
C SER A 56 7.61 10.87 1.70
N ASN A 57 6.69 11.01 2.66
CA ASN A 57 6.76 12.02 3.71
C ASN A 57 6.28 11.45 5.06
N ALA A 58 7.20 11.34 6.02
CA ALA A 58 6.91 10.82 7.36
C ALA A 58 5.91 11.69 8.14
N THR A 59 5.94 13.02 7.97
CA THR A 59 5.02 13.92 8.67
C THR A 59 3.58 13.61 8.24
N VAL A 60 3.36 13.57 6.92
CA VAL A 60 2.04 13.32 6.32
C VAL A 60 1.55 11.90 6.64
N SER A 61 2.44 10.92 6.61
CA SER A 61 2.09 9.52 6.90
C SER A 61 1.59 9.31 8.31
N VAL A 62 2.13 10.03 9.30
CA VAL A 62 1.73 9.89 10.71
C VAL A 62 0.50 10.74 11.04
N THR A 63 0.31 11.87 10.36
CA THR A 63 -0.85 12.76 10.61
C THR A 63 -2.12 12.29 9.92
N ASN A 64 -2.02 11.70 8.73
CA ASN A 64 -3.20 11.41 7.92
C ASN A 64 -3.79 10.02 8.18
N VAL A 65 -3.00 9.07 8.67
CA VAL A 65 -3.43 7.68 8.87
C VAL A 65 -2.78 7.11 10.14
N GLU A 66 -3.57 6.45 10.99
CA GLU A 66 -3.10 5.80 12.23
C GLU A 66 -2.06 4.69 11.95
N ASP A 67 -2.34 3.89 10.92
CA ASP A 67 -1.46 2.87 10.34
C ASP A 67 -1.52 2.91 8.80
N ALA A 68 -0.54 3.60 8.20
CA ALA A 68 -0.40 3.68 6.75
C ALA A 68 -0.22 2.30 6.09
N GLY A 69 0.48 1.36 6.74
CA GLY A 69 0.71 0.03 6.17
C GLY A 69 -0.58 -0.77 6.07
N HIS A 70 -1.38 -0.77 7.14
CA HIS A 70 -2.68 -1.45 7.15
C HIS A 70 -3.65 -0.82 6.14
N SER A 71 -3.76 0.51 6.09
CA SER A 71 -4.62 1.19 5.14
C SER A 71 -4.20 0.96 3.69
N THR A 72 -2.91 0.98 3.38
CA THR A 72 -2.40 0.66 2.04
C THR A 72 -2.71 -0.79 1.66
N LYS A 73 -2.62 -1.74 2.61
CA LYS A 73 -3.01 -3.13 2.36
C LYS A 73 -4.48 -3.29 1.99
N LEU A 74 -5.38 -2.65 2.74
CA LEU A 74 -6.83 -2.67 2.46
C LEU A 74 -7.17 -1.99 1.13
N LEU A 75 -6.53 -0.84 0.86
CA LEU A 75 -6.71 -0.12 -0.39
C LEU A 75 -6.32 -1.03 -1.56
N ALA A 76 -5.14 -1.63 -1.50
CA ALA A 76 -4.67 -2.46 -2.58
C ALA A 76 -5.48 -3.75 -2.77
N GLN A 77 -5.98 -4.34 -1.68
CA GLN A 77 -6.93 -5.45 -1.76
C GLN A 77 -8.19 -5.05 -2.55
N THR A 78 -8.73 -3.89 -2.24
CA THR A 78 -9.94 -3.36 -2.88
C THR A 78 -9.68 -3.00 -4.34
N THR A 79 -8.56 -2.34 -4.64
CA THR A 79 -8.16 -1.97 -6.00
C THR A 79 -7.91 -3.21 -6.87
N LEU A 80 -7.22 -4.23 -6.33
CA LEU A 80 -7.00 -5.50 -7.03
C LEU A 80 -8.35 -6.16 -7.38
N ARG A 81 -9.26 -6.26 -6.41
CA ARG A 81 -10.60 -6.81 -6.64
C ARG A 81 -11.38 -6.02 -7.70
N ASN A 82 -11.33 -4.70 -7.65
CA ASN A 82 -12.05 -3.84 -8.60
C ASN A 82 -11.50 -3.98 -10.03
N ILE A 83 -10.18 -3.91 -10.21
CA ILE A 83 -9.58 -4.00 -11.54
C ILE A 83 -9.83 -5.39 -12.12
N LEU A 84 -9.55 -6.45 -11.36
CA LEU A 84 -9.71 -7.81 -11.86
C LEU A 84 -11.18 -8.17 -12.11
N GLY A 85 -12.13 -7.65 -11.31
CA GLY A 85 -13.56 -7.84 -11.58
C GLY A 85 -14.03 -7.25 -12.93
N THR A 86 -13.30 -6.26 -13.47
CA THR A 86 -13.62 -5.66 -14.79
C THR A 86 -12.92 -6.33 -15.97
N LYS A 87 -11.99 -7.27 -15.73
CA LYS A 87 -11.18 -7.94 -16.76
C LYS A 87 -11.67 -9.37 -17.01
N THR A 88 -11.42 -9.88 -18.21
CA THR A 88 -11.66 -11.29 -18.55
C THR A 88 -10.44 -12.14 -18.16
N LEU A 89 -10.60 -13.46 -17.98
CA LEU A 89 -9.47 -14.34 -17.67
C LEU A 89 -8.36 -14.25 -18.72
N ALA A 90 -8.73 -14.21 -20.01
CA ALA A 90 -7.78 -14.13 -21.11
C ALA A 90 -6.95 -12.84 -21.08
N GLU A 91 -7.57 -11.70 -20.76
CA GLU A 91 -6.89 -10.42 -20.57
C GLU A 91 -5.96 -10.45 -19.35
N MET A 92 -6.38 -11.08 -18.25
CA MET A 92 -5.51 -11.21 -17.07
C MET A 92 -4.22 -11.99 -17.34
N LEU A 93 -4.31 -13.02 -18.18
CA LEU A 93 -3.15 -13.84 -18.56
C LEU A 93 -2.27 -13.15 -19.60
N SER A 94 -2.86 -12.44 -20.55
CA SER A 94 -2.14 -11.82 -21.68
C SER A 94 -1.57 -10.44 -21.32
N ASP A 95 -2.30 -9.64 -20.54
CA ASP A 95 -2.01 -8.21 -20.26
C ASP A 95 -1.55 -7.98 -18.82
N ARG A 96 -0.84 -8.94 -18.23
CA ARG A 96 -0.36 -8.85 -16.83
C ARG A 96 0.43 -7.56 -16.55
N GLU A 97 1.25 -7.12 -17.50
CA GLU A 97 2.02 -5.87 -17.37
C GLU A 97 1.13 -4.63 -17.36
N ALA A 98 0.09 -4.58 -18.21
CA ALA A 98 -0.83 -3.46 -18.27
C ALA A 98 -1.64 -3.35 -16.96
N ILE A 99 -2.07 -4.48 -16.39
CA ILE A 99 -2.76 -4.52 -15.10
C ILE A 99 -1.82 -4.04 -13.98
N SER A 100 -0.56 -4.47 -14.01
CA SER A 100 0.45 -4.04 -13.03
C SER A 100 0.69 -2.53 -13.09
N MET A 101 0.80 -1.95 -14.29
CA MET A 101 0.94 -0.51 -14.48
C MET A 101 -0.30 0.25 -13.99
N GLN A 102 -1.51 -0.25 -14.28
CA GLN A 102 -2.74 0.39 -13.83
C GLN A 102 -2.87 0.42 -12.30
N MET A 103 -2.38 -0.62 -11.60
CA MET A 103 -2.33 -0.68 -10.14
C MET A 103 -1.27 0.25 -9.53
N GLN A 104 -0.16 0.51 -10.22
CA GLN A 104 0.96 1.30 -9.69
C GLN A 104 0.67 2.81 -9.60
N VAL A 105 -0.27 3.31 -10.41
CA VAL A 105 -0.54 4.75 -10.57
C VAL A 105 -1.50 5.31 -9.51
N SER A 106 -2.12 4.45 -8.70
CA SER A 106 -3.07 4.85 -7.64
C SER A 106 -2.44 5.03 -6.27
#